data_AF-A0A7C0W0Y6-F1
#
_entry.id   AF-A0A7C0W0Y6-F1
#
_cell.length_a   1.000
_cell.length_b   1.000
_cell.length_c   1.000
_cell.angle_alpha   90.00
_cell.angle_beta   90.00
_cell.angle_gamma   90.00
#
_symmetry.space_group_name_H-M   'P 1'
#
loop_
_entity.id
_entity.type
_entity.pdbx_description
1 polymer ?
#
loop_
_entity_poly.entity_id
_entity_poly.type
_entity_poly.pdbx_seq_one_letter_code
_entity_poly.pdbx_strand_id
1 'polypeptide(L)'
;MKVFRWFIGMIFLAGIVIFIVIRPLPFLFYPDLPYINFLGRVLYIIILACILCLYRVWRGPTGADRIVAIDILGIMIVGLCAVLTISTGRSWYIDIGIAWALQSFICALALSKYLEGKGFDD
;
A
#
# COMPACT_ATOMS: atom_id res chain seq x y z
N MET A 1 24.84 -15.58 7.04
CA MET A 1 23.59 -16.32 6.71
C MET A 1 22.31 -15.46 6.61
N LYS A 2 22.25 -14.21 7.10
CA LYS A 2 21.06 -13.33 6.94
C LYS A 2 20.79 -12.88 5.48
N VAL A 3 21.85 -12.66 4.70
CA VAL A 3 21.77 -12.23 3.28
C VAL A 3 21.07 -13.28 2.41
N PHE A 4 21.33 -14.57 2.65
CA PHE A 4 20.71 -15.67 1.91
C PHE A 4 19.19 -15.75 2.14
N ARG A 5 18.72 -15.47 3.36
CA ARG A 5 17.28 -15.41 3.69
C ARG A 5 16.57 -14.23 3.02
N TRP A 6 17.27 -13.10 2.84
CA TRP A 6 16.76 -11.93 2.12
C TRP A 6 16.64 -12.20 0.62
N PHE A 7 17.65 -12.84 0.02
CA PHE A 7 17.64 -13.21 -1.39
C PHE A 7 16.48 -14.18 -1.72
N ILE A 8 16.28 -15.20 -0.89
CA ILE A 8 15.16 -16.15 -1.04
C ILE A 8 13.80 -15.44 -0.95
N GLY A 9 13.66 -14.51 0.00
CA GLY A 9 12.42 -13.73 0.17
C GLY A 9 12.16 -12.83 -1.03
N MET A 10 13.19 -12.16 -1.55
CA MET A 10 13.08 -11.28 -2.71
C MET A 10 12.70 -12.05 -3.98
N ILE A 11 13.30 -13.23 -4.21
CA ILE A 11 12.98 -14.09 -5.35
C ILE A 11 11.54 -14.61 -5.26
N PHE A 12 11.10 -15.05 -4.09
CA PHE A 12 9.73 -15.52 -3.88
C PHE A 12 8.70 -14.41 -4.12
N LEU A 13 8.97 -13.21 -3.61
CA LEU A 13 8.10 -12.04 -3.72
C LEU A 13 8.05 -11.54 -5.17
N ALA A 14 9.19 -11.50 -5.86
CA ALA A 14 9.25 -11.22 -7.29
C ALA A 14 8.48 -12.27 -8.10
N GLY A 15 8.58 -13.55 -7.74
CA GLY A 15 7.83 -14.64 -8.36
C GLY A 15 6.32 -14.47 -8.23
N ILE A 16 5.82 -14.08 -7.06
CA ILE A 16 4.39 -13.81 -6.85
C ILE A 16 3.93 -12.60 -7.65
N VAL A 17 4.72 -11.51 -7.67
CA VAL A 17 4.40 -10.32 -8.47
C VAL A 17 4.36 -10.66 -9.96
N ILE A 18 5.34 -11.40 -10.46
CA ILE A 18 5.39 -11.87 -11.86
C ILE A 18 4.18 -12.77 -12.17
N PHE A 19 3.81 -13.66 -11.25
CA PHE A 19 2.64 -14.52 -11.41
C PHE A 19 1.34 -13.71 -11.50
N ILE A 20 1.15 -12.72 -10.63
CA ILE A 20 -0.01 -11.80 -10.64
C ILE A 20 -0.07 -11.01 -11.96
N VAL A 21 1.07 -10.59 -12.51
CA VAL A 21 1.14 -9.84 -13.77
C VAL A 21 0.82 -10.73 -14.99
N ILE A 22 1.30 -11.98 -14.99
CA ILE A 22 1.16 -12.90 -16.12
C ILE A 22 -0.20 -13.61 -16.13
N ARG A 23 -0.76 -13.96 -14.98
CA ARG A 23 -2.05 -14.67 -14.90
C ARG A 23 -3.20 -13.66 -14.80
N PRO A 24 -4.06 -13.53 -15.82
CA PRO A 24 -5.28 -12.76 -15.70
C PRO A 24 -6.25 -13.52 -14.78
N LEU A 25 -6.20 -13.21 -13.48
CA LEU A 25 -7.24 -13.64 -12.56
C LEU A 25 -8.49 -12.81 -12.84
N PRO A 26 -9.63 -13.43 -13.19
CA PRO A 26 -10.86 -12.69 -13.46
C PRO A 26 -11.33 -12.00 -12.19
N PHE A 27 -11.57 -10.68 -12.28
CA PHE A 27 -12.19 -9.94 -11.19
C PHE A 27 -13.65 -10.37 -11.05
N LEU A 28 -13.95 -11.15 -10.03
CA LEU A 28 -15.20 -11.91 -9.88
C LEU A 28 -16.45 -11.02 -9.62
N PHE A 29 -16.27 -9.75 -9.24
CA PHE A 29 -17.33 -8.92 -8.67
C PHE A 29 -17.88 -7.82 -9.59
N TYR A 30 -17.28 -7.54 -10.76
CA TYR A 30 -17.77 -6.50 -11.67
C TYR A 30 -17.33 -6.77 -13.13
N PRO A 31 -18.06 -7.60 -13.89
CA PRO A 31 -17.66 -8.04 -15.23
C PRO A 31 -17.82 -7.00 -16.35
N ASP A 32 -18.51 -5.87 -16.10
CA ASP A 32 -18.89 -4.90 -17.15
C ASP A 32 -18.07 -3.59 -17.16
N LEU A 33 -16.99 -3.46 -16.36
CA LEU A 33 -16.16 -2.25 -16.35
C LEU A 33 -15.16 -2.21 -17.51
N PRO A 34 -14.95 -1.04 -18.16
CA PRO A 34 -13.81 -0.83 -19.03
C PRO A 34 -12.50 -1.00 -18.22
N TYR A 35 -11.51 -1.66 -18.81
CA TYR A 35 -10.18 -1.91 -18.21
C TYR A 35 -10.12 -2.91 -17.03
N ILE A 36 -11.06 -3.87 -16.95
CA ILE A 36 -11.08 -4.94 -15.91
C ILE A 36 -9.73 -5.65 -15.71
N ASN A 37 -9.02 -5.96 -16.79
CA ASN A 37 -7.73 -6.65 -16.71
C ASN A 37 -6.65 -5.79 -16.05
N PHE A 38 -6.69 -4.48 -16.24
CA PHE A 38 -5.75 -3.55 -15.61
C PHE A 38 -6.10 -3.36 -14.13
N LEU A 39 -7.36 -3.10 -13.82
CA LEU A 39 -7.84 -2.91 -12.44
C LEU A 39 -7.54 -4.14 -11.58
N GLY A 40 -7.84 -5.34 -12.08
CA GLY A 40 -7.59 -6.59 -11.37
C GLY A 40 -6.11 -6.76 -11.00
N ARG A 41 -5.19 -6.53 -11.94
CA ARG A 41 -3.74 -6.63 -11.70
C ARG A 41 -3.28 -5.67 -10.61
N VAL A 42 -3.72 -4.42 -10.65
CA VAL A 42 -3.36 -3.40 -9.67
C VAL A 42 -3.89 -3.78 -8.28
N LEU A 43 -5.15 -4.24 -8.19
CA LEU A 43 -5.72 -4.68 -6.92
C LEU A 43 -4.94 -5.84 -6.29
N TYR A 44 -4.54 -6.86 -7.08
CA TYR A 44 -3.74 -7.96 -6.56
C TYR A 44 -2.36 -7.50 -6.07
N ILE A 45 -1.72 -6.56 -6.76
CA ILE A 45 -0.44 -5.97 -6.32
C ILE A 45 -0.63 -5.18 -5.01
N ILE A 46 -1.69 -4.37 -4.90
CA ILE A 46 -2.00 -3.61 -3.69
C ILE A 46 -2.28 -4.56 -2.51
N ILE A 47 -3.08 -5.62 -2.71
CA ILE A 47 -3.37 -6.62 -1.68
C ILE A 47 -2.09 -7.29 -1.19
N LEU A 48 -1.21 -7.70 -2.12
CA LEU A 48 0.08 -8.28 -1.77
C LEU A 48 0.92 -7.30 -0.95
N ALA A 49 0.97 -6.04 -1.38
CA ALA A 49 1.72 -5.00 -0.69
C ALA A 49 1.15 -4.71 0.70
N CYS A 50 -0.17 -4.70 0.88
CA CYS A 50 -0.83 -4.61 2.19
C CYS A 50 -0.42 -5.76 3.11
N ILE A 51 -0.37 -7.00 2.60
CA ILE A 51 0.08 -8.17 3.39
C ILE A 51 1.53 -7.99 3.85
N LEU A 52 2.41 -7.46 3.00
CA LEU A 52 3.80 -7.20 3.37
C LEU A 52 3.92 -6.10 4.43
N CYS A 53 3.13 -5.03 4.31
CA CYS A 53 3.04 -3.98 5.31
C CYS A 53 2.53 -4.54 6.65
N LEU A 54 1.46 -5.34 6.65
CA LEU A 54 0.96 -6.01 7.86
C LEU A 54 2.00 -6.92 8.50
N TYR A 55 2.77 -7.66 7.69
CA TYR A 55 3.90 -8.45 8.18
C TYR A 55 4.97 -7.56 8.85
N ARG A 56 5.27 -6.38 8.28
CA ARG A 56 6.21 -5.41 8.85
C ARG A 56 5.68 -4.79 10.16
N VAL A 57 4.39 -4.52 10.25
CA VAL A 57 3.73 -4.06 11.49
C VAL A 57 3.87 -5.10 12.60
N TRP A 58 3.67 -6.39 12.29
CA TRP A 58 3.74 -7.44 13.29
C TRP A 58 5.18 -7.77 13.75
N ARG A 59 6.14 -7.83 12.81
CA ARG A 59 7.55 -8.16 13.10
C ARG A 59 8.47 -6.95 13.26
N GLY A 60 7.94 -5.73 13.30
CA GLY A 60 8.73 -4.51 13.46
C GLY A 60 9.51 -4.51 14.78
N PRO A 61 10.85 -4.30 14.77
CA PRO A 61 11.68 -4.31 15.97
C PRO A 61 11.45 -3.09 16.87
N THR A 62 11.16 -1.92 16.29
CA THR A 62 10.90 -0.66 17.01
C THR A 62 9.43 -0.26 16.88
N GLY A 63 8.92 0.54 17.82
CA GLY A 63 7.57 1.12 17.70
C GLY A 63 7.46 2.02 16.46
N ALA A 64 8.50 2.81 16.17
CA ALA A 64 8.61 3.63 14.97
C ALA A 64 8.43 2.82 13.68
N ASP A 65 9.13 1.69 13.54
CA ASP A 65 9.05 0.82 12.36
C ASP A 65 7.63 0.32 12.10
N ARG A 66 6.86 0.07 13.17
CA ARG A 66 5.47 -0.38 13.07
C ARG A 66 4.55 0.75 12.63
N ILE A 67 4.73 1.95 13.17
CA ILE A 67 3.88 3.11 12.83
C ILE A 67 4.12 3.54 11.38
N VAL A 68 5.38 3.59 10.93
CA VAL A 68 5.69 3.87 9.51
C VAL A 68 5.07 2.82 8.58
N ALA A 69 5.10 1.54 8.98
CA ALA A 69 4.48 0.49 8.16
C ALA A 69 2.95 0.63 8.06
N ILE A 70 2.28 1.18 9.08
CA ILE A 70 0.86 1.54 9.03
C ILE A 70 0.64 2.74 8.11
N ASP A 71 1.48 3.77 8.18
CA ASP A 71 1.37 4.97 7.34
C ASP A 71 1.47 4.63 5.84
N ILE A 72 2.35 3.69 5.48
CA ILE A 72 2.45 3.19 4.10
C ILE A 72 1.12 2.58 3.59
N LEU A 73 0.29 1.99 4.46
CA LEU A 73 -1.05 1.52 4.06
C LEU A 73 -1.96 2.68 3.64
N GLY A 74 -1.83 3.85 4.26
CA GLY A 74 -2.54 5.07 3.86
C GLY A 74 -2.18 5.49 2.43
N ILE A 75 -0.89 5.43 2.07
CA ILE A 75 -0.42 5.72 0.71
C ILE A 75 -0.99 4.71 -0.30
N MET A 76 -1.16 3.44 0.08
CA MET A 76 -1.81 2.46 -0.79
C MET A 76 -3.27 2.78 -1.08
N ILE A 77 -4.00 3.36 -0.11
CA ILE A 77 -5.38 3.83 -0.32
C ILE A 77 -5.40 4.96 -1.35
N VAL A 78 -4.45 5.90 -1.29
CA VAL A 78 -4.32 6.97 -2.29
C VAL A 78 -4.09 6.41 -3.69
N GLY A 79 -3.19 5.43 -3.82
CA GLY A 79 -2.93 4.74 -5.09
C GLY A 79 -4.17 3.99 -5.61
N LEU A 80 -4.92 3.35 -4.71
CA LEU A 80 -6.18 2.69 -5.04
C LEU A 80 -7.22 3.69 -5.58
N CYS A 81 -7.39 4.83 -4.90
CA CYS A 81 -8.29 5.90 -5.33
C CYS A 81 -7.94 6.40 -6.73
N ALA A 82 -6.65 6.63 -7.03
CA ALA A 82 -6.20 7.07 -8.35
C ALA A 82 -6.57 6.07 -9.46
N VAL A 83 -6.40 4.77 -9.19
CA VAL A 83 -6.72 3.71 -10.16
C VAL A 83 -8.23 3.56 -10.34
N LEU A 84 -9.00 3.70 -9.26
CA LEU A 84 -10.47 3.70 -9.31
C LEU A 84 -11.01 4.87 -10.14
N THR A 85 -10.41 6.06 -10.05
CA THR A 85 -10.76 7.22 -10.90
C THR A 85 -10.64 6.87 -12.38
N ILE A 86 -9.54 6.21 -12.78
CA ILE A 86 -9.29 5.83 -14.19
C ILE A 86 -10.30 4.78 -14.66
N SER A 87 -10.61 3.78 -13.83
CA SER A 87 -11.52 2.70 -14.21
C SER A 87 -13.00 3.09 -14.21
N THR A 88 -13.42 3.93 -13.26
CA THR A 88 -14.83 4.32 -13.11
C THR A 88 -15.18 5.66 -13.75
N GLY A 89 -14.19 6.47 -14.11
CA GLY A 89 -14.36 7.81 -14.67
C GLY A 89 -14.90 8.85 -13.69
N ARG A 90 -15.00 8.53 -12.40
CA ARG A 90 -15.56 9.45 -11.39
C ARG A 90 -14.45 10.24 -10.70
N SER A 91 -14.52 11.56 -10.74
CA SER A 91 -13.50 12.46 -10.18
C SER A 91 -13.45 12.47 -8.66
N TRP A 92 -14.55 12.17 -7.96
CA TRP A 92 -14.63 12.25 -6.49
C TRP A 92 -13.69 11.28 -5.75
N TYR A 93 -13.19 10.24 -6.42
CA TYR A 93 -12.14 9.39 -5.87
C TYR A 93 -10.82 10.14 -5.66
N ILE A 94 -10.51 11.14 -6.50
CA ILE A 94 -9.32 11.98 -6.34
C ILE A 94 -9.46 12.88 -5.11
N ASP A 95 -10.66 13.42 -4.85
CA ASP A 95 -10.89 14.25 -3.67
C ASP A 95 -10.63 13.46 -2.37
N ILE A 96 -11.10 12.21 -2.32
CA ILE A 96 -10.81 11.28 -1.22
C ILE A 96 -9.31 10.99 -1.14
N GLY A 97 -8.65 10.74 -2.27
CA GLY A 97 -7.22 10.47 -2.34
C GLY A 97 -6.36 11.63 -1.82
N ILE A 98 -6.72 12.87 -2.15
CA ILE A 98 -6.01 14.07 -1.67
C ILE A 98 -6.20 14.23 -0.15
N ALA A 99 -7.42 14.04 0.35
CA ALA A 99 -7.69 14.09 1.80
C ALA A 99 -6.87 13.03 2.56
N TRP A 100 -6.78 11.81 2.02
CA TRP A 100 -5.95 10.75 2.60
C TRP A 100 -4.45 11.04 2.52
N ALA A 101 -3.97 11.65 1.42
CA ALA A 101 -2.56 12.02 1.28
C ALA A 101 -2.16 13.05 2.34
N LEU A 102 -3.00 14.07 2.58
CA LEU A 102 -2.78 15.05 3.64
C LEU A 102 -2.78 14.39 5.03
N GLN A 103 -3.71 13.47 5.29
CA GLN A 103 -3.78 12.74 6.56
C GLN A 103 -2.53 11.89 6.81
N SER A 104 -2.04 11.16 5.80
CA SER A 104 -0.81 10.37 5.89
C SER A 104 0.41 11.25 6.18
N PHE A 105 0.49 12.41 5.54
CA PHE A 105 1.54 13.38 5.84
C PHE A 105 1.50 13.89 7.28
N ILE A 106 0.31 14.18 7.82
CA ILE A 106 0.13 14.58 9.24
C ILE A 106 0.58 13.45 10.17
N CYS A 107 0.23 12.19 9.87
CA CYS A 107 0.69 11.04 10.64
C CYS A 107 2.22 10.92 10.67
N ALA A 108 2.89 11.13 9.53
CA ALA A 108 4.34 11.12 9.45
C ALA A 108 4.99 12.24 10.30
N LEU A 109 4.44 13.45 10.28
CA LEU A 109 4.90 14.57 11.11
C LEU A 109 4.67 14.33 12.60
N ALA A 110 3.50 13.80 12.97
CA ALA A 110 3.19 13.46 14.36
C ALA A 110 4.16 12.39 14.89
N LEU A 111 4.48 11.39 14.05
CA LEU A 111 5.46 10.37 14.40
C LEU A 111 6.86 10.96 14.55
N SER A 112 7.31 11.83 13.63
CA SER A 112 8.64 12.43 13.75
C SER A 112 8.78 13.26 15.02
N LYS A 113 7.75 14.03 15.36
CA LYS A 113 7.72 14.84 16.59
C LYS A 113 7.73 13.97 17.85
N TYR A 114 6.94 12.90 17.86
CA TYR A 114 6.94 11.92 18.96
C TYR A 114 8.32 11.27 19.17
N LEU A 115 9.02 10.93 18.09
CA LEU A 115 10.35 10.33 18.17
C LEU A 115 11.45 11.31 18.59
N GLU A 116 11.28 12.60 18.30
CA GLU A 116 12.19 13.66 18.75
C GLU A 116 12.05 13.97 20.25
N GLY A 117 10.94 13.53 20.88
CA GLY A 117 10.69 13.73 22.30
C GLY A 117 10.30 15.16 22.68
N LYS A 118 9.94 16.00 21.70
CA LYS A 118 9.46 17.37 21.93
C LYS A 118 7.98 17.39 22.31
N GLY A 119 7.60 18.33 23.18
CA GLY A 119 6.21 18.56 23.57
C GLY A 119 5.36 18.97 22.37
N PHE A 120 4.05 18.70 22.39
CA PHE A 120 3.16 19.02 21.26
C PHE A 120 3.15 20.53 20.92
N ASP A 121 3.53 21.38 21.87
CA ASP A 121 3.54 22.84 21.79
C ASP A 121 4.93 23.48 21.51
N ASP A 122 5.99 22.68 21.39
CA ASP A 122 7.36 23.13 20.99
C ASP A 122 7.63 22.97 19.48
#